data_AF-A0A7Y7U5J4-F1
#
_entry.id   AF-A0A7Y7U5J4-F1
#
_cell.length_a   1.000
_cell.length_b   1.000
_cell.length_c   1.000
_cell.angle_alpha   90.00
_cell.angle_beta   90.00
_cell.angle_gamma   90.00
#
_symmetry.space_group_name_H-M   'P 1'
#
loop_
_entity.id
_entity.type
_entity.pdbx_description
1 polymer ?
#
loop_
_entity_poly.entity_id
_entity_poly.type
_entity_poly.pdbx_seq_one_letter_code
_entity_poly.pdbx_strand_id
1 'polypeptide(L)'
;MSEYTLYSWGASEVPDLSDYNPVGDFCIEVQFDLKYAEEDGLITYWFILANNNGLFHYIENNLHEDEMFLSVKKIIITKEFSYENLMLFLNNEVRDKCIVLNNFDLCRYLNSEFNESID
;
A
#
# COMPACT_ATOMS: atom_id res chain seq x y z
N MET A 1 -11.03 -17.53 10.17
CA MET A 1 -10.53 -16.87 8.94
C MET A 1 -11.29 -15.57 8.80
N SER A 2 -10.69 -14.54 8.22
CA SER A 2 -11.37 -13.26 8.01
C SER A 2 -12.54 -13.40 7.04
N GLU A 3 -13.55 -12.55 7.22
CA GLU A 3 -14.64 -12.34 6.27
C GLU A 3 -14.39 -11.12 5.37
N TYR A 4 -13.30 -10.38 5.61
CA TYR A 4 -12.82 -9.40 4.67
C TYR A 4 -12.14 -10.07 3.49
N THR A 5 -12.42 -9.54 2.31
CA THR A 5 -11.78 -9.96 1.06
C THR A 5 -11.12 -8.75 0.41
N LEU A 6 -9.99 -8.99 -0.24
CA LEU A 6 -9.34 -7.98 -1.08
C LEU A 6 -10.23 -7.77 -2.32
N TYR A 7 -10.85 -6.60 -2.41
CA TYR A 7 -11.81 -6.26 -3.45
C TYR A 7 -11.15 -5.64 -4.68
N SER A 8 -10.20 -4.73 -4.46
CA SER A 8 -9.41 -4.08 -5.51
C SER A 8 -7.95 -3.95 -5.09
N TRP A 9 -7.03 -3.90 -6.05
CA TRP A 9 -5.59 -3.70 -5.84
C TRP A 9 -4.99 -3.02 -7.07
N GLY A 10 -4.56 -1.76 -6.94
CA GLY A 10 -4.08 -0.98 -8.07
C GLY A 10 -3.37 0.30 -7.62
N ALA A 11 -2.91 1.10 -8.57
CA ALA A 11 -2.42 2.45 -8.35
C ALA A 11 -3.33 3.48 -9.04
N SER A 12 -3.28 4.73 -8.58
CA SER A 12 -4.07 5.84 -9.13
C SER A 12 -3.91 5.99 -10.65
N GLU A 13 -2.72 5.70 -11.17
CA GLU A 13 -2.40 5.74 -12.61
C GLU A 13 -2.41 4.36 -13.28
N VAL A 14 -2.48 3.27 -12.49
CA VAL A 14 -2.34 1.89 -12.99
C VAL A 14 -3.38 0.99 -12.31
N PRO A 15 -4.52 0.70 -12.96
CA PRO A 15 -5.62 -0.05 -12.34
C PRO A 15 -5.26 -1.47 -11.87
N ASP A 16 -4.21 -2.06 -12.46
CA ASP A 16 -3.68 -3.36 -12.05
C ASP A 16 -2.15 -3.33 -11.97
N LEU A 17 -1.63 -3.50 -10.75
CA LEU A 17 -0.19 -3.52 -10.49
C LEU A 17 0.49 -4.80 -10.98
N SER A 18 -0.23 -5.87 -11.31
CA SER A 18 0.40 -7.11 -11.79
C SER A 18 1.18 -6.93 -13.09
N ASP A 19 0.72 -5.98 -13.92
CA ASP A 19 1.25 -5.75 -15.27
C ASP A 19 2.16 -4.51 -15.34
N TYR A 20 2.32 -3.81 -14.22
CA TYR A 20 3.22 -2.68 -14.12
C TYR A 20 4.67 -3.17 -14.03
N ASN A 21 5.57 -2.57 -14.79
CA ASN A 21 7.00 -2.84 -14.66
C ASN A 21 7.78 -1.54 -14.88
N PRO A 22 8.04 -0.76 -13.82
CA PRO A 22 8.68 0.54 -13.96
C PRO A 22 10.12 0.38 -14.46
N VAL A 23 10.50 1.22 -15.44
CA VAL A 23 11.89 1.32 -15.92
C VAL A 23 12.51 2.59 -15.37
N GLY A 24 13.52 2.44 -14.49
CA GLY A 24 14.22 3.58 -13.87
C GLY A 24 13.59 4.02 -12.55
N ASP A 25 13.60 5.32 -12.29
CA ASP A 25 13.08 5.92 -11.06
C ASP A 25 11.55 5.93 -11.08
N PHE A 26 10.90 5.46 -10.01
CA PHE A 26 9.43 5.44 -9.93
C PHE A 26 8.93 5.76 -8.52
N CYS A 27 7.76 6.40 -8.48
CA CYS A 27 7.01 6.70 -7.27
C CYS A 27 5.53 6.73 -7.67
N ILE A 28 4.77 5.72 -7.24
CA ILE A 28 3.35 5.59 -7.55
C ILE A 28 2.54 5.48 -6.26
N GLU A 29 1.33 6.02 -6.28
CA GLU A 29 0.38 5.88 -5.18
C GLU A 29 -0.49 4.65 -5.42
N VAL A 30 -0.44 3.70 -4.49
CA VAL A 30 -1.15 2.42 -4.52
C VAL A 30 -2.36 2.50 -3.62
N GLN A 31 -3.49 2.03 -4.13
CA GLN A 31 -4.76 1.86 -3.44
C GLN A 31 -5.12 0.38 -3.37
N PHE A 32 -5.70 -0.03 -2.24
CA PHE A 32 -6.48 -1.26 -2.21
C PHE A 32 -7.72 -1.13 -1.33
N ASP A 33 -8.77 -1.85 -1.73
CA ASP A 33 -10.04 -1.86 -1.03
C ASP A 33 -10.29 -3.22 -0.39
N LEU A 34 -10.70 -3.23 0.88
CA LEU A 34 -11.27 -4.40 1.53
C LEU A 34 -12.79 -4.34 1.55
N LYS A 35 -13.43 -5.48 1.27
CA LYS A 35 -14.88 -5.65 1.38
C LYS A 35 -15.23 -6.69 2.43
N TYR A 36 -16.06 -6.31 3.39
CA TYR A 36 -16.66 -7.24 4.35
C TYR A 36 -17.85 -7.98 3.72
N ALA A 37 -17.98 -9.27 3.98
CA ALA A 37 -18.97 -10.12 3.30
C ALA A 37 -20.43 -9.70 3.50
N GLU A 38 -20.77 -9.12 4.65
CA GLU A 38 -22.16 -8.84 5.06
C GLU A 38 -22.51 -7.35 5.12
N GLU A 39 -21.59 -6.45 4.76
CA GLU A 39 -21.79 -5.00 4.82
C GLU A 39 -21.65 -4.33 3.45
N ASP A 40 -22.48 -3.31 3.22
CA ASP A 40 -22.30 -2.38 2.11
C ASP A 40 -21.24 -1.36 2.49
N GLY A 41 -20.01 -1.57 2.02
CA GLY A 41 -18.90 -0.65 2.26
C GLY A 41 -17.58 -1.19 1.74
N LEU A 42 -16.66 -0.27 1.46
CA LEU A 42 -15.26 -0.57 1.18
C LEU A 42 -14.41 0.16 2.21
N ILE A 43 -13.41 -0.53 2.76
CA ILE A 43 -12.34 0.09 3.52
C ILE A 43 -11.18 0.28 2.56
N THR A 44 -10.86 1.54 2.25
CA THR A 44 -9.77 1.88 1.34
C THR A 44 -8.51 2.19 2.11
N TYR A 45 -7.40 1.59 1.67
CA TYR A 45 -6.05 1.88 2.16
C TYR A 45 -5.20 2.44 1.01
N TRP A 46 -4.28 3.32 1.38
CA TRP A 46 -3.37 3.98 0.45
C TRP A 46 -1.94 3.90 0.97
N PHE A 47 -0.99 3.72 0.06
CA PHE A 47 0.44 3.84 0.35
C PHE A 47 1.22 4.21 -0.90
N ILE A 48 2.45 4.68 -0.74
CA ILE A 48 3.33 4.99 -1.86
C ILE A 48 4.28 3.81 -2.11
N LEU A 49 4.37 3.39 -3.37
CA LEU A 49 5.34 2.44 -3.86
C LEU A 49 6.39 3.17 -4.68
N ALA A 50 7.62 3.18 -4.20
CA ALA A 50 8.70 3.92 -4.84
C ALA A 50 10.04 3.23 -4.66
N ASN A 51 10.93 3.39 -5.64
CA ASN A 51 12.36 3.21 -5.38
C ASN A 51 12.94 4.51 -4.78
N ASN A 52 14.14 4.43 -4.21
CA ASN A 52 14.73 5.56 -3.48
C ASN A 52 14.83 6.84 -4.29
N ASN A 53 15.20 6.74 -5.57
CA ASN A 53 15.38 7.90 -6.42
C ASN A 53 14.03 8.52 -6.80
N GLY A 54 13.05 7.68 -7.18
CA GLY A 54 11.71 8.15 -7.49
C GLY A 54 11.03 8.82 -6.30
N LEU A 55 11.21 8.25 -5.10
CA LEU A 55 10.74 8.89 -3.87
C LEU A 55 11.43 10.22 -3.62
N PHE A 56 12.77 10.26 -3.75
CA PHE A 56 13.54 11.49 -3.53
C PHE A 56 13.07 12.61 -4.47
N HIS A 57 12.88 12.31 -5.75
CA HIS A 57 12.32 13.26 -6.71
C HIS A 57 10.89 13.68 -6.34
N TYR A 58 10.03 12.74 -5.92
CA TYR A 58 8.66 13.06 -5.50
C TYR A 58 8.66 14.04 -4.33
N ILE A 59 9.51 13.79 -3.34
CA ILE A 59 9.72 14.64 -2.17
C ILE A 59 10.18 16.03 -2.55
N GLU A 60 11.24 16.15 -3.36
CA GLU A 60 11.78 17.45 -3.79
C GLU A 60 10.77 18.28 -4.57
N ASN A 61 9.89 17.63 -5.35
CA ASN A 61 8.92 18.31 -6.19
C ASN A 61 7.57 18.59 -5.50
N ASN A 62 7.25 17.92 -4.39
CA ASN A 62 5.93 18.01 -3.74
C ASN A 62 5.98 18.52 -2.28
N LEU A 63 7.16 18.74 -1.70
CA LEU A 63 7.26 19.33 -0.35
C LEU A 63 7.09 20.85 -0.37
N HIS A 64 5.87 21.30 -0.08
CA HIS A 64 5.69 22.26 1.00
C HIS A 64 5.54 21.44 2.29
N GLU A 65 6.50 21.64 3.19
CA GLU A 65 6.75 20.90 4.43
C GLU A 65 5.50 20.86 5.33
N ASP A 66 4.99 19.66 5.63
CA ASP A 66 4.90 19.15 7.03
C ASP A 66 3.88 18.01 7.21
N GLU A 67 2.79 17.93 6.43
CA GLU A 67 1.73 16.93 6.71
C GLU A 67 1.84 15.63 5.90
N MET A 68 2.33 15.71 4.65
CA MET A 68 2.45 14.52 3.79
C MET A 68 3.63 13.61 4.16
N PHE A 69 4.70 14.16 4.75
CA PHE A 69 5.94 13.40 4.99
C PHE A 69 5.83 12.40 6.16
N LEU A 70 4.85 12.61 7.06
CA LEU A 70 4.61 11.72 8.19
C LEU A 70 3.74 10.52 7.81
N SER A 71 2.79 10.65 6.87
CA SER A 71 2.08 9.50 6.28
C SER A 71 2.97 8.68 5.32
N VAL A 72 4.00 9.32 4.76
CA VAL A 72 5.10 8.77 3.93
C VAL A 72 6.05 7.83 4.71
N LYS A 73 5.98 7.71 6.04
CA LYS A 73 6.88 6.82 6.81
C LYS A 73 6.71 5.33 6.57
N LYS A 74 5.63 4.89 5.90
CA LYS A 74 5.35 3.49 5.55
C LYS A 74 5.60 3.16 4.08
N ILE A 75 6.41 3.97 3.41
CA ILE A 75 6.88 3.62 2.07
C ILE A 75 7.76 2.38 2.20
N ILE A 76 7.42 1.35 1.43
CA ILE A 76 8.30 0.20 1.25
C ILE A 76 9.43 0.65 0.31
N ILE A 77 10.35 1.44 0.87
CA ILE A 77 11.60 1.84 0.21
C ILE A 77 12.55 0.67 0.35
N THR A 78 12.36 -0.34 -0.49
CA THR A 78 13.30 -1.46 -0.54
C THR A 78 14.38 -1.13 -1.55
N LYS A 79 15.37 -0.38 -1.10
CA LYS A 79 16.70 -0.48 -1.71
C LYS A 79 17.12 -1.95 -1.52
N GLU A 80 17.13 -2.71 -2.62
CA GLU A 80 17.64 -4.09 -2.84
C GLU A 80 16.67 -5.10 -3.48
N PHE A 81 15.40 -4.76 -3.76
CA PHE A 81 14.46 -5.67 -4.44
C PHE A 81 14.00 -5.16 -5.82
N SER A 82 13.87 -6.06 -6.81
CA SER A 82 13.20 -5.77 -8.08
C SER A 82 11.71 -5.47 -7.84
N TYR A 83 11.04 -4.80 -8.77
CA TYR A 83 9.58 -4.54 -8.68
C TYR A 83 8.79 -5.83 -8.40
N GLU A 84 9.19 -6.94 -9.04
CA GLU A 84 8.63 -8.28 -8.78
C GLU A 84 8.77 -8.72 -7.31
N ASN A 85 9.95 -8.59 -6.71
CA ASN A 85 10.19 -8.97 -5.32
C ASN A 85 9.43 -8.07 -4.33
N LEU A 86 9.29 -6.79 -4.68
CA LEU A 86 8.50 -5.83 -3.93
C LEU A 86 7.00 -6.16 -3.99
N MET A 87 6.50 -6.57 -5.15
CA MET A 87 5.13 -7.07 -5.31
C MET A 87 4.90 -8.39 -4.59
N LEU A 88 5.87 -9.31 -4.60
CA LEU A 88 5.81 -10.56 -3.82
C LEU A 88 5.72 -10.26 -2.31
N PHE A 89 6.53 -9.34 -1.80
CA PHE A 89 6.45 -8.89 -0.41
C PHE A 89 5.07 -8.30 -0.08
N LEU A 90 4.55 -7.39 -0.92
CA LEU A 90 3.23 -6.79 -0.75
C LEU A 90 2.10 -7.82 -0.74
N ASN A 91 2.17 -8.82 -1.61
CA ASN A 91 1.21 -9.92 -1.63
C ASN A 91 1.23 -10.71 -0.31
N ASN A 92 2.42 -10.97 0.25
CA ASN A 92 2.55 -11.67 1.54
C ASN A 92 2.09 -10.82 2.73
N GLU A 93 2.29 -9.50 2.68
CA GLU A 93 1.90 -8.61 3.78
C GLU A 93 0.41 -8.23 3.75
N VAL A 94 -0.23 -8.11 2.58
CA VAL A 94 -1.65 -7.70 2.51
C VAL A 94 -2.57 -8.86 2.16
N ARG A 95 -2.33 -9.52 1.02
CA ARG A 95 -3.25 -10.53 0.49
C ARG A 95 -3.28 -11.78 1.37
N ASP A 96 -2.12 -12.27 1.82
CA ASP A 96 -2.06 -13.46 2.69
C ASP A 96 -2.63 -13.17 4.08
N LYS A 97 -2.42 -11.97 4.63
CA LYS A 97 -2.97 -11.57 5.94
C LYS A 97 -4.49 -11.54 5.94
N CYS A 98 -5.11 -11.13 4.84
CA CYS A 98 -6.57 -11.22 4.68
C CYS A 98 -7.08 -12.66 4.81
N ILE A 99 -6.28 -13.67 4.45
CA ILE A 99 -6.68 -15.08 4.51
C ILE A 99 -6.45 -15.66 5.91
N VAL A 100 -5.32 -15.32 6.56
CA VAL A 100 -4.86 -16.00 7.78
C VAL A 100 -5.32 -15.34 9.08
N LEU A 101 -5.55 -14.03 9.10
CA LEU A 101 -5.97 -13.31 10.31
C LEU A 101 -7.50 -13.35 10.48
N ASN A 102 -7.98 -13.12 11.69
CA ASN A 102 -9.40 -12.80 11.93
C ASN A 102 -9.65 -11.30 11.66
N ASN A 103 -10.91 -10.88 11.61
CA ASN A 103 -11.27 -9.50 11.25
C ASN A 103 -10.62 -8.45 12.17
N PHE A 104 -10.60 -8.70 13.48
CA PHE A 104 -10.03 -7.75 14.45
C PHE A 104 -8.51 -7.60 14.26
N ASP A 105 -7.79 -8.73 14.17
CA ASP A 105 -6.34 -8.73 14.00
C ASP A 105 -5.92 -8.20 12.63
N LEU A 106 -6.71 -8.46 11.58
CA LEU A 106 -6.50 -7.93 10.25
C LEU A 106 -6.60 -6.40 10.24
N CYS A 107 -7.71 -5.85 10.74
CA CYS A 107 -7.90 -4.40 10.78
C CYS A 107 -6.83 -3.73 11.67
N ARG A 108 -6.46 -4.35 12.79
CA ARG A 108 -5.39 -3.83 13.66
C ARG A 108 -4.04 -3.80 12.95
N TYR A 109 -3.68 -4.88 12.26
CA TYR A 109 -2.44 -4.97 11.48
C TYR A 109 -2.44 -3.96 10.33
N LEU A 110 -3.50 -3.88 9.53
CA LEU A 110 -3.54 -2.95 8.40
C LEU A 110 -3.57 -1.49 8.86
N ASN A 111 -4.22 -1.17 9.98
CA ASN A 111 -4.11 0.17 10.55
C ASN A 111 -2.67 0.43 11.05
N SER A 112 -2.05 -0.51 11.77
CA SER A 112 -0.66 -0.33 12.20
C SER A 112 0.33 -0.21 11.04
N GLU A 113 0.06 -0.83 9.88
CA GLU A 113 0.94 -0.81 8.70
C GLU A 113 0.62 0.29 7.69
N PHE A 114 -0.63 0.75 7.58
CA PHE A 114 -1.06 1.66 6.49
C PHE A 114 -1.87 2.88 6.95
N ASN A 115 -2.46 2.84 8.14
CA ASN A 115 -3.30 3.92 8.64
C ASN A 115 -2.80 4.32 10.03
N GLU A 116 -1.67 5.07 10.10
CA GLU A 116 -1.27 5.63 11.39
C GLU A 116 -2.44 6.44 11.93
N SER A 117 -2.94 6.03 13.10
CA SER A 117 -3.94 6.78 13.84
C SER A 117 -3.40 8.19 14.08
N ILE A 118 -4.04 9.18 13.47
CA ILE A 118 -4.16 10.49 14.09
C ILE A 118 -4.98 10.23 15.35
N ASP A 119 -4.28 10.17 16.49
CA ASP A 119 -4.90 10.34 17.81
C ASP A 119 -5.67 11.68 17.88
#